data_AF-A0A7V6NEX0-F1
#
_entry.id   AF-A0A7V6NEX0-F1
#
_cell.length_a   1.000
_cell.length_b   1.000
_cell.length_c   1.000
_cell.angle_alpha   90.00
_cell.angle_beta   90.00
_cell.angle_gamma   90.00
#
_symmetry.space_group_name_H-M   'P 1'
#
loop_
_entity.id
_entity.type
_entity.pdbx_description
1 polymer ?
#
loop_
_entity_poly.entity_id
_entity_poly.type
_entity_poly.pdbx_seq_one_letter_code
_entity_poly.pdbx_strand_id
1 'polypeptide(L)'
;MHFVLKVWRQASPKAKGYFQTLPVDGISPDTSFMELLDIVNNRLVEQGQETIAFDHDCREGICGACGLYINGRPHGPDDEITTCQLYMRRFANGSTITVEPWRSAAFPVIKDLMVERKALDKILQAGGFVSVNTGAAPEAHNILIPHAKVEESMDAAACVGCGACVATCKNRSAMLFVAA
;
A
#
# COMPACT_ATOMS: atom_id res chain seq x y z
N MET A 1 -10.46 -12.54 18.39
CA MET A 1 -11.25 -11.36 18.01
C MET A 1 -12.19 -11.75 16.87
N HIS A 2 -13.33 -11.07 16.76
CA HIS A 2 -14.29 -11.23 15.69
C HIS A 2 -14.52 -9.89 14.99
N PHE A 3 -14.74 -9.91 13.68
CA PHE A 3 -14.93 -8.72 12.86
C PHE A 3 -15.93 -8.99 11.74
N VAL A 4 -16.49 -7.92 11.18
CA VAL A 4 -17.21 -7.97 9.90
C VAL A 4 -16.35 -7.28 8.86
N LEU A 5 -15.81 -8.04 7.90
CA LEU A 5 -14.99 -7.50 6.83
C LEU A 5 -15.89 -7.11 5.64
N LYS A 6 -15.93 -5.82 5.31
CA LYS A 6 -16.60 -5.29 4.13
C LYS A 6 -15.56 -4.97 3.07
N VAL A 7 -15.30 -5.91 2.17
CA VAL A 7 -14.22 -5.84 1.19
C VAL A 7 -14.74 -5.48 -0.20
N TRP A 8 -14.07 -4.55 -0.89
CA TRP A 8 -14.36 -4.26 -2.29
C TRP A 8 -13.98 -5.45 -3.18
N ARG A 9 -14.93 -5.88 -4.02
CA ARG A 9 -14.75 -6.91 -5.04
C ARG A 9 -14.98 -6.31 -6.42
N GLN A 10 -14.12 -6.65 -7.36
CA GLN A 10 -14.20 -6.18 -8.75
C GLN A 10 -13.41 -7.12 -9.67
N ALA A 11 -14.09 -7.81 -10.57
CA ALA A 11 -13.48 -8.86 -11.39
C ALA A 11 -12.46 -8.33 -12.42
N SER A 12 -12.57 -7.07 -12.86
CA SER A 12 -11.68 -6.46 -13.87
C SER A 12 -11.81 -4.93 -13.85
N PRO A 13 -10.93 -4.17 -14.55
CA PRO A 13 -10.99 -2.71 -14.57
C PRO A 13 -12.32 -2.14 -15.12
N LYS A 14 -13.03 -2.90 -15.95
CA LYS A 14 -14.30 -2.49 -16.58
C LYS A 14 -15.54 -3.03 -15.87
N ALA A 15 -15.37 -3.98 -14.95
CA ALA A 15 -16.50 -4.55 -14.22
C ALA A 15 -17.02 -3.56 -13.17
N LYS A 16 -18.33 -3.56 -12.93
CA LYS A 16 -18.92 -2.82 -11.81
C LYS A 16 -18.53 -3.51 -10.51
N GLY A 17 -17.76 -2.82 -9.66
CA GLY A 17 -17.40 -3.34 -8.34
C GLY A 17 -18.55 -3.28 -7.34
N TYR A 18 -18.42 -4.03 -6.26
CA TYR A 18 -19.38 -4.10 -5.17
C TYR A 18 -18.67 -4.44 -3.85
N PHE A 19 -19.33 -4.24 -2.73
CA PHE A 19 -18.82 -4.68 -1.43
C PHE A 19 -19.35 -6.06 -1.08
N GLN A 20 -18.45 -6.99 -0.81
CA GLN A 20 -18.77 -8.27 -0.19
C GLN A 20 -18.59 -8.14 1.33
N THR A 21 -19.52 -8.68 2.10
CA THR A 21 -19.44 -8.69 3.57
C THR A 21 -19.15 -10.11 4.04
N LEU A 22 -18.10 -10.27 4.85
CA LEU A 22 -17.61 -11.54 5.33
C LEU A 22 -17.46 -11.48 6.86
N PRO A 23 -18.15 -12.34 7.64
CA PRO A 23 -17.85 -12.49 9.05
C PRO A 23 -16.49 -13.19 9.21
N VAL A 24 -15.66 -12.68 10.12
CA VAL A 24 -14.33 -13.24 10.38
C VAL A 24 -14.12 -13.39 11.88
N ASP A 25 -14.11 -14.64 12.34
CA ASP A 25 -13.91 -14.99 13.75
C ASP A 25 -12.54 -15.60 14.02
N GLY A 26 -12.17 -15.66 15.30
CA GLY A 26 -10.97 -16.37 15.78
C GLY A 26 -9.65 -15.66 15.49
N ILE A 27 -9.65 -14.35 15.23
CA ILE A 27 -8.45 -13.61 14.86
C ILE A 27 -7.65 -13.18 16.09
N SER A 28 -6.35 -13.46 16.11
CA SER A 28 -5.47 -12.97 17.18
C SER A 28 -5.32 -11.44 17.10
N PRO A 29 -5.26 -10.71 18.23
CA PRO A 29 -4.91 -9.28 18.22
C PRO A 29 -3.55 -8.99 17.56
N ASP A 30 -2.64 -9.96 17.57
CA ASP A 30 -1.29 -9.85 17.00
C ASP A 30 -1.18 -10.32 15.55
N THR A 31 -2.30 -10.72 14.95
CA THR A 31 -2.39 -10.93 13.50
C THR A 31 -2.25 -9.58 12.80
N SER A 32 -1.43 -9.53 11.74
CA SER A 32 -1.37 -8.38 10.85
C SER A 32 -2.57 -8.34 9.90
N PHE A 33 -2.83 -7.19 9.29
CA PHE A 33 -3.93 -7.03 8.35
C PHE A 33 -3.75 -7.90 7.10
N MET A 34 -2.51 -8.10 6.66
CA MET A 34 -2.22 -8.99 5.52
C MET A 34 -2.49 -10.44 5.88
N GLU A 35 -2.07 -10.89 7.06
CA GLU A 35 -2.38 -12.24 7.55
C GLU A 35 -3.89 -12.46 7.72
N LEU A 36 -4.64 -11.45 8.15
CA LEU A 36 -6.12 -11.52 8.16
C LEU A 36 -6.65 -11.85 6.76
N LEU A 37 -6.17 -11.16 5.72
CA LEU A 37 -6.61 -11.40 4.34
C LEU A 37 -6.18 -12.79 3.85
N ASP A 38 -5.00 -13.28 4.24
CA ASP A 38 -4.57 -14.66 3.94
C ASP A 38 -5.50 -15.69 4.60
N ILE A 39 -5.85 -15.51 5.88
CA ILE A 39 -6.79 -16.37 6.61
C ILE A 39 -8.16 -16.36 5.91
N VAL A 40 -8.65 -15.20 5.50
CA VAL A 40 -9.91 -15.07 4.76
C VAL A 40 -9.82 -15.79 3.42
N ASN A 41 -8.74 -15.60 2.66
CA ASN A 41 -8.54 -16.27 1.38
C ASN A 41 -8.47 -17.79 1.53
N ASN A 42 -7.79 -18.31 2.56
CA ASN A 42 -7.77 -19.75 2.84
C ASN A 42 -9.18 -20.31 3.07
N ARG A 43 -10.01 -19.61 3.86
CA ARG A 43 -11.42 -20.00 4.07
C ARG A 43 -12.23 -19.96 2.78
N LEU A 44 -12.03 -18.95 1.93
CA LEU A 44 -12.71 -18.87 0.63
C LEU A 44 -12.32 -20.06 -0.26
N VAL A 45 -11.04 -20.43 -0.29
CA VAL A 45 -10.55 -21.60 -1.03
C VAL A 45 -11.19 -22.90 -0.54
N GLU A 46 -11.24 -23.12 0.78
CA GLU A 46 -11.90 -24.29 1.39
C GLU A 46 -13.39 -24.39 1.02
N GLN A 47 -14.04 -23.25 0.80
CA GLN A 47 -15.44 -23.16 0.38
C GLN A 47 -15.64 -23.22 -1.15
N GLY A 48 -14.56 -23.39 -1.93
CA GLY A 48 -14.61 -23.36 -3.39
C GLY A 48 -14.98 -21.99 -3.97
N GLN A 49 -14.74 -20.91 -3.22
CA GLN A 49 -15.02 -19.54 -3.62
C GLN A 49 -13.77 -18.83 -4.14
N GLU A 50 -13.98 -17.80 -4.95
CA GLU A 50 -12.89 -17.00 -5.50
C GLU A 50 -12.25 -16.10 -4.43
N THR A 51 -10.93 -16.20 -4.30
CA THR A 51 -10.11 -15.40 -3.38
C THR A 51 -10.15 -13.92 -3.73
N ILE A 52 -9.86 -13.10 -2.73
CA ILE A 52 -9.70 -11.65 -2.87
C ILE A 52 -8.30 -11.38 -3.40
N ALA A 53 -8.20 -10.67 -4.53
CA ALA A 53 -6.92 -10.24 -5.07
C ALA A 53 -6.40 -8.98 -4.36
N PHE A 54 -5.15 -9.02 -3.90
CA PHE A 54 -4.43 -7.87 -3.31
C PHE A 54 -2.92 -8.03 -3.50
N ASP A 55 -2.20 -6.92 -3.64
CA ASP A 55 -0.73 -6.91 -3.77
C ASP A 55 -0.05 -6.97 -2.41
N HIS A 56 1.04 -7.73 -2.32
CA HIS A 56 1.95 -7.75 -1.19
C HIS A 56 3.29 -8.37 -1.60
N ASP A 57 4.36 -8.06 -0.86
CA ASP A 57 5.69 -8.64 -1.10
C ASP A 57 6.49 -8.73 0.21
N CYS A 58 7.27 -7.69 0.58
CA CYS A 58 8.19 -7.74 1.74
C CYS A 58 7.56 -8.00 3.12
N ARG A 59 6.28 -7.64 3.32
CA ARG A 59 5.52 -7.73 4.59
C ARG A 59 6.13 -7.04 5.81
N GLU A 60 7.10 -6.16 5.63
CA GLU A 60 7.83 -5.49 6.72
C GLU A 60 7.82 -3.96 6.64
N GLY A 61 7.05 -3.39 5.71
CA GLY A 61 6.87 -1.94 5.59
C GLY A 61 7.70 -1.24 4.51
N ILE A 62 8.50 -1.97 3.74
CA ILE A 62 9.58 -1.36 2.94
C ILE A 62 9.27 -1.29 1.44
N CYS A 63 8.57 -2.27 0.85
CA CYS A 63 8.34 -2.29 -0.61
C CYS A 63 7.20 -1.38 -1.11
N GLY A 64 6.35 -0.86 -0.22
CA GLY A 64 5.17 -0.07 -0.58
C GLY A 64 4.04 -0.80 -1.32
N ALA A 65 4.09 -2.13 -1.53
CA ALA A 65 3.13 -2.84 -2.37
C ALA A 65 1.73 -3.02 -1.77
N CYS A 66 1.63 -3.21 -0.45
CA CYS A 66 0.38 -3.60 0.24
C CYS A 66 -0.63 -2.44 0.44
N GLY A 67 -0.65 -1.47 -0.47
CA GLY A 67 -1.42 -0.26 -0.34
C GLY A 67 -2.95 -0.45 -0.35
N LEU A 68 -3.61 -0.23 0.78
CA LEU A 68 -5.08 -0.36 0.92
C LEU A 68 -5.70 0.83 1.66
N TYR A 69 -6.92 1.18 1.27
CA TYR A 69 -7.73 2.21 1.93
C TYR A 69 -8.66 1.51 2.93
N ILE A 70 -8.37 1.65 4.22
CA ILE A 70 -9.03 0.90 5.29
C ILE A 70 -9.76 1.86 6.21
N ASN A 71 -11.07 1.64 6.40
CA ASN A 71 -11.95 2.51 7.19
C ASN A 71 -11.83 4.00 6.81
N GLY A 72 -11.66 4.29 5.52
CA GLY A 72 -11.58 5.66 5.04
C GLY A 72 -10.21 6.32 5.16
N ARG A 73 -9.16 5.58 5.56
CA ARG A 73 -7.79 6.09 5.72
C ARG A 73 -6.78 5.21 4.97
N PRO A 74 -5.78 5.78 4.26
CA PRO A 74 -4.69 4.98 3.69
C PRO A 74 -3.95 4.21 4.78
N HIS A 75 -3.68 2.92 4.54
CA HIS A 75 -3.03 2.00 5.48
C HIS A 75 -3.76 1.77 6.80
N GLY A 76 -4.99 2.28 6.95
CA GLY A 76 -5.81 2.07 8.14
C GLY A 76 -5.53 3.04 9.28
N PRO A 77 -6.01 2.73 10.50
CA PRO A 77 -6.11 3.71 11.59
C PRO A 77 -4.80 4.01 12.32
N ASP A 78 -3.74 3.21 12.15
CA ASP A 78 -2.45 3.44 12.82
C ASP A 78 -1.59 4.47 12.05
N ASP A 79 -0.57 5.01 12.70
CA ASP A 79 0.31 6.04 12.16
C ASP A 79 1.67 5.45 11.74
N GLU A 80 2.33 6.08 10.75
CA GLU A 80 3.71 5.76 10.32
C GLU A 80 3.97 4.30 9.90
N ILE A 81 2.95 3.64 9.35
CA ILE A 81 3.03 2.26 8.89
C ILE A 81 2.52 2.10 7.45
N THR A 82 2.86 0.96 6.85
CA THR A 82 2.10 0.43 5.72
C THR A 82 1.13 -0.66 6.19
N THR A 83 0.20 -1.07 5.32
CA THR A 83 -0.89 -1.99 5.69
C THR A 83 -0.42 -3.32 6.26
N CYS A 84 0.73 -3.84 5.83
CA CYS A 84 1.26 -5.11 6.35
C CYS A 84 1.74 -5.02 7.81
N GLN A 85 1.99 -3.82 8.32
CA GLN A 85 2.34 -3.58 9.72
C GLN A 85 1.11 -3.17 10.56
N LEU A 86 -0.08 -3.08 9.94
CA LEU A 86 -1.31 -2.79 10.66
C LEU A 86 -1.76 -4.05 11.40
N TYR A 87 -1.83 -3.99 12.73
CA TYR A 87 -2.25 -5.12 13.54
C TYR A 87 -3.73 -5.06 13.92
N MET A 88 -4.35 -6.23 14.07
CA MET A 88 -5.79 -6.34 14.35
C MET A 88 -6.19 -5.74 15.71
N ARG A 89 -5.25 -5.67 16.67
CA ARG A 89 -5.44 -4.94 17.95
C ARG A 89 -5.75 -3.45 17.81
N ARG A 90 -5.55 -2.85 16.64
CA ARG A 90 -5.94 -1.46 16.35
C ARG A 90 -7.43 -1.28 16.08
N PHE A 91 -8.18 -2.38 15.96
CA PHE A 91 -9.61 -2.36 15.73
C PHE A 91 -10.37 -2.85 16.97
N ALA A 92 -11.54 -2.28 17.20
CA ALA A 92 -12.44 -2.76 18.24
C ALA A 92 -12.98 -4.16 17.88
N ASN A 93 -13.00 -5.08 18.85
CA ASN A 93 -13.62 -6.38 18.69
C ASN A 93 -15.12 -6.23 18.33
N GLY A 94 -15.59 -6.94 17.32
CA GLY A 94 -16.94 -6.83 16.78
C GLY A 94 -17.18 -5.68 15.80
N SER A 95 -16.14 -4.89 15.50
CA SER A 95 -16.27 -3.80 14.54
C SER A 95 -16.39 -4.28 13.09
N THR A 96 -16.99 -3.43 12.26
CA THR A 96 -16.94 -3.58 10.80
C THR A 96 -15.71 -2.88 10.26
N ILE A 97 -14.93 -3.59 9.45
CA ILE A 97 -13.73 -3.08 8.78
C ILE A 97 -14.03 -3.01 7.29
N THR A 98 -14.02 -1.81 6.73
CA THR A 98 -14.19 -1.58 5.29
C THR A 98 -12.83 -1.51 4.62
N VAL A 99 -12.64 -2.30 3.56
CA VAL A 99 -11.37 -2.40 2.82
C VAL A 99 -11.62 -2.12 1.35
N GLU A 100 -10.85 -1.19 0.81
CA GLU A 100 -10.96 -0.72 -0.56
C GLU A 100 -9.58 -0.64 -1.22
N PRO A 101 -9.52 -0.74 -2.56
CA PRO A 101 -8.32 -0.35 -3.30
C PRO A 101 -8.04 1.15 -3.11
N TRP A 102 -6.89 1.60 -3.61
CA TRP A 102 -6.62 3.04 -3.70
C TRP A 102 -7.73 3.81 -4.41
N ARG A 103 -8.24 4.84 -3.73
CA ARG A 103 -9.29 5.73 -4.25
C ARG A 103 -8.71 6.83 -5.15
N SER A 104 -7.98 6.42 -6.19
CA SER A 104 -7.35 7.36 -7.13
C SER A 104 -7.46 6.90 -8.57
N ALA A 105 -7.82 7.82 -9.47
CA ALA A 105 -7.77 7.58 -10.91
C ALA A 105 -6.33 7.32 -11.42
N ALA A 106 -5.31 7.75 -10.67
CA ALA A 106 -3.91 7.43 -10.96
C ALA A 106 -3.57 5.96 -10.68
N PHE A 107 -4.41 5.26 -9.90
CA PHE A 107 -4.25 3.86 -9.52
C PHE A 107 -5.51 3.06 -9.89
N PRO A 108 -5.77 2.84 -11.19
CA PRO A 108 -6.96 2.12 -11.61
C PRO A 108 -6.94 0.68 -11.09
N VAL A 109 -8.11 0.18 -10.68
CA VAL A 109 -8.28 -1.18 -10.18
C VAL A 109 -8.00 -2.18 -11.29
N ILE A 110 -7.15 -3.18 -11.02
CA ILE A 110 -6.93 -4.35 -11.88
C ILE A 110 -7.95 -5.43 -11.51
N LYS A 111 -7.99 -5.82 -10.23
CA LYS A 111 -8.93 -6.80 -9.69
C LYS A 111 -9.03 -6.64 -8.17
N ASP A 112 -10.25 -6.65 -7.64
CA ASP A 112 -10.56 -6.48 -6.22
C ASP A 112 -9.79 -5.29 -5.60
N LEU A 113 -8.78 -5.56 -4.78
CA LEU A 113 -7.98 -4.55 -4.08
C LEU A 113 -6.69 -4.19 -4.81
N MET A 114 -6.34 -4.92 -5.87
CA MET A 114 -5.13 -4.74 -6.65
C MET A 114 -5.29 -3.59 -7.65
N VAL A 115 -4.29 -2.72 -7.75
CA VAL A 115 -4.32 -1.51 -8.59
C VAL A 115 -3.07 -1.39 -9.45
N GLU A 116 -3.20 -0.76 -10.61
CA GLU A 116 -2.05 -0.46 -11.47
C GLU A 116 -1.30 0.77 -10.96
N ARG A 117 0.00 0.63 -10.65
CA ARG A 117 0.84 1.72 -10.12
C ARG A 117 1.84 2.29 -11.12
N LYS A 118 1.73 1.92 -12.40
CA LYS A 118 2.66 2.32 -13.49
C LYS A 118 2.80 3.85 -13.67
N ALA A 119 1.86 4.63 -13.16
CA ALA A 119 2.00 6.08 -13.11
C ALA A 119 3.24 6.55 -12.32
N LEU A 120 3.60 5.84 -11.24
CA LEU A 120 4.80 6.14 -10.45
C LEU A 120 6.07 5.84 -11.24
N ASP A 121 6.11 4.71 -11.95
CA ASP A 121 7.25 4.35 -12.82
C ASP A 121 7.48 5.40 -13.92
N LYS A 122 6.41 5.91 -14.52
CA LYS A 122 6.49 6.97 -15.54
C LYS A 122 7.09 8.26 -14.98
N ILE A 123 6.76 8.59 -13.73
CA ILE A 123 7.32 9.76 -13.04
C ILE A 123 8.80 9.57 -12.78
N LEU A 124 9.20 8.40 -12.26
CA LEU A 124 10.62 8.08 -12.05
C LEU A 124 11.41 8.18 -13.37
N GLN A 125 10.87 7.62 -14.46
CA GLN A 125 11.49 7.68 -15.78
C GLN A 125 11.56 9.09 -16.38
N ALA A 126 10.69 10.02 -15.96
CA ALA A 126 10.68 11.39 -16.48
C ALA A 126 11.78 12.27 -15.87
N GLY A 127 12.47 11.82 -14.81
CA GLY A 127 13.53 12.59 -14.16
C GLY A 127 13.71 12.32 -12.66
N GLY A 128 13.05 11.30 -12.10
CA GLY A 128 13.27 10.85 -10.72
C GLY A 128 14.52 9.99 -10.55
N PHE A 129 15.57 10.27 -11.32
CA PHE A 129 16.85 9.58 -11.28
C PHE A 129 17.99 10.60 -11.37
N VAL A 130 19.17 10.23 -10.88
CA VAL A 130 20.35 11.08 -10.97
C VAL A 130 20.86 11.11 -12.41
N SER A 131 20.74 12.26 -13.09
CA SER A 131 21.09 12.43 -14.50
C SER A 131 22.58 12.76 -14.73
N VAL A 132 23.48 12.18 -13.92
CA VAL A 132 24.93 12.34 -14.07
C VAL A 132 25.51 11.15 -14.82
N ASN A 133 26.53 11.39 -15.65
CA ASN A 133 27.21 10.29 -16.35
C ASN A 133 27.89 9.36 -15.34
N THR A 134 27.42 8.12 -15.26
CA THR A 134 27.94 7.06 -14.37
C THR A 134 29.23 6.43 -14.90
N GLY A 135 30.14 7.23 -15.45
CA GLY A 135 31.45 6.78 -15.95
C GLY A 135 32.40 6.39 -14.81
N ALA A 136 33.67 6.81 -14.88
CA ALA A 136 34.60 6.69 -13.76
C ALA A 136 34.19 7.63 -12.61
N ALA A 137 33.05 7.36 -11.97
CA ALA A 137 32.68 8.00 -10.74
C ALA A 137 33.86 7.81 -9.76
N PRO A 138 34.36 8.89 -9.15
CA PRO A 138 35.45 8.74 -8.19
C PRO A 138 34.97 7.88 -7.02
N GLU A 139 35.92 7.24 -6.33
CA GLU A 139 35.65 6.52 -5.08
C GLU A 139 34.73 7.37 -4.18
N ALA A 140 33.72 6.76 -3.54
CA ALA A 140 32.69 7.49 -2.80
C ALA A 140 33.31 8.36 -1.68
N HIS A 141 34.47 7.95 -1.17
CA HIS A 141 35.22 8.64 -0.13
C HIS A 141 35.97 9.89 -0.64
N ASN A 142 36.08 10.08 -1.95
CA ASN A 142 36.81 11.20 -2.56
C ASN A 142 35.96 12.48 -2.66
N ILE A 143 34.64 12.39 -2.50
CA ILE A 143 33.74 13.55 -2.51
C ILE A 143 33.22 13.75 -1.09
N LEU A 144 33.75 14.77 -0.40
CA LEU A 144 33.25 15.16 0.92
C LEU A 144 31.88 15.84 0.77
N ILE A 145 30.84 15.20 1.29
CA ILE A 145 29.50 15.76 1.37
C ILE A 145 29.22 16.15 2.83
N PRO A 146 28.77 17.38 3.12
CA PRO A 146 28.39 17.77 4.48
C PRO A 146 27.31 16.83 5.04
N HIS A 147 27.46 16.42 6.30
CA HIS A 147 26.51 15.52 6.96
C HIS A 147 25.04 15.97 6.80
N ALA A 148 24.75 17.26 7.00
CA ALA A 148 23.40 17.80 6.84
C ALA A 148 22.80 17.57 5.44
N LYS A 149 23.63 17.52 4.40
CA LYS A 149 23.18 17.22 3.03
C LYS A 149 22.93 15.74 2.79
N VAL A 150 23.69 14.87 3.47
CA VAL A 150 23.45 13.42 3.43
C VAL A 150 22.12 13.11 4.11
N GLU A 151 21.88 13.64 5.32
CA GLU A 151 20.63 13.43 6.06
C GLU A 151 19.42 13.93 5.27
N GLU A 152 19.46 15.18 4.77
CA GLU A 152 18.38 15.74 3.94
C GLU A 152 18.09 14.87 2.71
N SER A 153 19.13 14.32 2.07
CA SER A 153 18.97 13.41 0.94
C SER A 153 18.39 12.05 1.34
N MET A 154 18.73 11.53 2.52
CA MET A 154 18.23 10.23 3.00
C MET A 154 16.77 10.34 3.43
N ASP A 155 16.37 11.45 4.06
CA ASP A 155 14.98 11.74 4.40
C ASP A 155 14.10 11.77 3.13
N ALA A 156 14.56 12.41 2.07
CA ALA A 156 13.88 12.42 0.78
C ALA A 156 13.82 11.02 0.14
N ALA A 157 14.91 10.25 0.25
CA ALA A 157 15.02 8.90 -0.30
C ALA A 157 14.21 7.84 0.49
N ALA A 158 13.63 8.18 1.65
CA ALA A 158 12.83 7.26 2.46
C ALA A 158 11.49 6.88 1.81
N CYS A 159 11.08 7.55 0.74
CA CYS A 159 9.84 7.24 0.02
C CYS A 159 9.86 5.82 -0.58
N VAL A 160 8.99 4.95 -0.06
CA VAL A 160 8.83 3.56 -0.54
C VAL A 160 7.86 3.40 -1.72
N GLY A 161 7.36 4.51 -2.28
CA GLY A 161 6.41 4.47 -3.40
C GLY A 161 5.09 3.75 -3.12
N CYS A 162 4.59 3.81 -1.88
CA CYS A 162 3.33 3.14 -1.51
C CYS A 162 2.08 3.77 -2.17
N GLY A 163 2.17 5.04 -2.59
CA GLY A 163 1.08 5.77 -3.22
C GLY A 163 0.02 6.33 -2.27
N ALA A 164 0.17 6.18 -0.94
CA ALA A 164 -0.78 6.68 0.05
C ALA A 164 -1.02 8.20 -0.05
N CYS A 165 0.04 8.99 -0.28
CA CYS A 165 -0.03 10.44 -0.44
C CYS A 165 -0.89 10.85 -1.66
N VAL A 166 -0.80 10.10 -2.76
CA VAL A 166 -1.61 10.31 -3.97
C VAL A 166 -3.06 9.86 -3.73
N ALA A 167 -3.27 8.76 -3.01
CA ALA A 167 -4.59 8.21 -2.71
C ALA A 167 -5.41 9.07 -1.73
N THR A 168 -4.75 9.77 -0.80
CA THR A 168 -5.42 10.68 0.15
C THR A 168 -5.67 12.07 -0.42
N CYS A 169 -4.84 12.51 -1.37
CA CYS A 169 -4.96 13.82 -1.98
C CYS A 169 -6.28 13.94 -2.76
N LYS A 170 -7.14 14.91 -2.40
CA LYS A 170 -8.40 15.18 -3.13
C LYS A 170 -8.17 15.48 -4.61
N ASN A 171 -7.06 16.15 -4.92
CA ASN A 171 -6.66 16.46 -6.30
C ASN A 171 -5.94 15.28 -6.98
N ARG A 172 -5.60 14.22 -6.23
CA ARG A 172 -4.82 13.06 -6.69
C ARG A 172 -3.50 13.49 -7.32
N SER A 173 -2.87 14.52 -6.74
CA SER A 173 -1.69 15.16 -7.32
C SER A 173 -0.45 14.29 -7.15
N ALA A 174 0.28 14.13 -8.26
CA ALA A 174 1.61 13.50 -8.27
C ALA A 174 2.67 14.36 -7.56
N MET A 175 2.43 15.66 -7.31
CA MET A 175 3.36 16.55 -6.59
C MET A 175 3.83 15.95 -5.27
N LEU A 176 2.93 15.27 -4.55
CA LEU A 176 3.24 14.66 -3.26
C LEU A 176 4.12 13.40 -3.35
N PHE A 177 4.34 12.87 -4.55
CA PHE A 177 5.25 11.77 -4.83
C PHE A 177 6.60 12.26 -5.39
N VAL A 178 6.63 13.40 -6.10
CA VAL A 178 7.86 13.97 -6.70
C VAL A 178 8.59 14.99 -5.82
N ALA A 179 7.92 15.54 -4.82
CA ALA A 179 8.49 16.54 -3.90
C ALA A 179 8.89 15.94 -2.55
N ALA A 180 8.82 14.62 -2.43
CA ALA A 180 9.41 13.88 -1.32
C ALA A 180 10.93 13.80 -1.54
#